data_AF-A0A7J6PY98-F1
#
_entry.id   AF-A0A7J6PY98-F1
#
_cell.length_a   1.000
_cell.length_b   1.000
_cell.length_c   1.000
_cell.angle_alpha   90.00
_cell.angle_beta   90.00
_cell.angle_gamma   90.00
#
_symmetry.space_group_name_H-M   'P 1'
#
loop_
_entity.id
_entity.type
_entity.pdbx_description
1 polymer ?
#
loop_
_entity_poly.entity_id
_entity_poly.type
_entity_poly.pdbx_seq_one_letter_code
_entity_poly.pdbx_strand_id
1 'polypeptide(L)'
;MITRIVDYGFAALFITVDAPELGMRERDMRVKVRQSAAVQGEAKQETAGVARAISSFISQSLCWENILNISTMARKKAAARGREIDIFLKGIHSPVDAVRAYRERRRLGVRGIVVSNHGARQVDTVKSGVQMLYECTRALGKAGWRGRSDPEFSVFVDGGVRRGTDILKCIALGASAVGI
;
A
#
# COMPACT_ATOMS: atom_id res chain seq x y z
N MET A 1 -0.67 4.07 -17.44
CA MET A 1 -1.21 4.50 -16.13
C MET A 1 -0.41 5.66 -15.51
N ILE A 2 0.88 5.49 -15.14
CA ILE A 2 1.68 6.52 -14.44
C ILE A 2 1.67 7.90 -15.13
N THR A 3 1.78 7.96 -16.47
CA THR A 3 1.71 9.24 -17.19
C THR A 3 0.40 9.98 -16.90
N ARG A 4 -0.74 9.28 -16.92
CA ARG A 4 -2.06 9.86 -16.63
C ARG A 4 -2.15 10.38 -15.19
N ILE A 5 -1.59 9.65 -14.22
CA ILE A 5 -1.54 10.08 -12.81
C ILE A 5 -0.81 11.42 -12.69
N VAL A 6 0.32 11.55 -13.39
CA VAL A 6 1.11 12.79 -13.39
C VAL A 6 0.38 13.93 -14.12
N ASP A 7 -0.20 13.65 -15.28
CA ASP A 7 -0.89 14.66 -16.09
C ASP A 7 -2.16 15.19 -15.38
N TYR A 8 -2.89 14.33 -14.67
CA TYR A 8 -4.03 14.73 -13.82
C TYR A 8 -3.60 15.37 -12.49
N GLY A 9 -2.31 15.33 -12.16
CA GLY A 9 -1.76 16.08 -11.06
C GLY A 9 -1.99 15.50 -9.67
N PHE A 10 -2.06 14.18 -9.56
CA PHE A 10 -2.05 13.52 -8.25
C PHE A 10 -0.75 13.82 -7.50
N ALA A 11 -0.87 14.13 -6.21
CA ALA A 11 0.26 14.45 -5.35
C ALA A 11 1.11 13.22 -4.96
N ALA A 12 0.50 12.03 -4.95
CA ALA A 12 1.15 10.82 -4.47
C ALA A 12 0.73 9.56 -5.22
N LEU A 13 1.60 8.55 -5.21
CA LEU A 13 1.38 7.20 -5.69
C LEU A 13 1.55 6.20 -4.53
N PHE A 14 0.51 5.43 -4.25
CA PHE A 14 0.55 4.35 -3.27
C PHE A 14 0.69 3.01 -4.00
N ILE A 15 1.86 2.39 -3.88
CA ILE A 15 2.13 1.07 -4.46
C ILE A 15 1.66 0.02 -3.46
N THR A 16 0.61 -0.72 -3.80
CA THR A 16 0.08 -1.80 -2.95
C THR A 16 0.95 -3.05 -3.11
N VAL A 17 1.49 -3.57 -2.01
CA VAL A 17 2.43 -4.70 -1.98
C VAL A 17 1.92 -5.92 -1.22
N ASP A 18 0.70 -5.87 -0.68
CA ASP A 18 0.08 -6.94 0.14
C ASP A 18 -0.91 -7.85 -0.60
N ALA A 19 -1.06 -7.67 -1.91
CA ALA A 19 -1.99 -8.42 -2.74
C ALA A 19 -1.35 -9.08 -3.98
N PRO A 20 -0.18 -9.75 -3.88
CA PRO A 20 0.39 -10.47 -5.01
C PRO A 20 -0.52 -11.61 -5.47
N GLU A 21 -1.22 -12.22 -4.52
CA GLU A 21 -2.33 -13.14 -4.72
C GLU A 21 -3.59 -12.57 -4.10
N LEU A 22 -4.76 -12.98 -4.58
CA LEU A 22 -6.02 -12.56 -3.98
C LEU A 22 -6.36 -13.37 -2.74
N GLY A 23 -6.70 -12.67 -1.66
CA GLY A 23 -7.19 -13.33 -0.46
C GLY A 23 -8.52 -14.06 -0.68
N MET A 24 -8.70 -15.15 0.08
CA MET A 24 -9.91 -15.97 0.05
C MET A 24 -11.06 -15.27 0.77
N ARG A 25 -11.92 -14.62 -0.02
CA ARG A 25 -13.10 -13.90 0.49
C ARG A 25 -14.34 -14.78 0.38
N GLU A 26 -14.57 -15.64 1.38
CA GLU A 26 -15.65 -16.64 1.33
C GLU A 26 -17.04 -16.04 1.06
N ARG A 27 -17.35 -14.88 1.65
CA ARG A 27 -18.63 -14.19 1.41
C ARG A 27 -18.77 -13.79 -0.07
N ASP A 28 -17.70 -13.31 -0.68
CA ASP A 28 -17.69 -12.94 -2.10
C ASP A 28 -17.77 -14.18 -3.00
N MET A 29 -17.23 -15.33 -2.57
CA MET A 29 -17.36 -16.59 -3.30
C MET A 29 -18.78 -17.17 -3.26
N ARG A 30 -19.51 -16.95 -2.15
CA ARG A 30 -20.92 -17.34 -2.01
C ARG A 30 -21.83 -16.49 -2.90
N VAL A 31 -21.51 -15.22 -3.08
CA VAL A 31 -22.23 -14.32 -3.99
C VAL A 31 -21.70 -14.53 -5.41
N LYS A 32 -22.37 -15.38 -6.19
CA LYS A 32 -22.08 -15.56 -7.63
C LYS A 32 -22.48 -14.30 -8.40
N VAL A 33 -21.61 -13.28 -8.42
CA VAL A 33 -21.83 -12.10 -9.25
C VAL A 33 -21.59 -12.50 -10.71
N ARG A 34 -22.66 -12.58 -11.51
CA ARG A 34 -22.55 -12.55 -12.98
C ARG A 34 -22.18 -11.12 -13.37
N GLN A 35 -20.89 -10.79 -13.44
CA GLN A 35 -20.44 -9.54 -14.04
C GLN A 35 -19.41 -9.80 -15.14
N SER A 36 -19.77 -9.39 -16.35
CA SER A 36 -18.85 -9.04 -17.42
C SER A 36 -18.16 -7.73 -17.04
N ALA A 37 -16.97 -7.79 -16.45
CA ALA A 37 -16.14 -6.60 -16.33
C ALA A 37 -15.51 -6.31 -17.70
N ALA A 38 -16.12 -5.40 -18.47
CA ALA A 38 -15.54 -4.89 -19.70
C ALA A 38 -14.38 -3.94 -19.34
N VAL A 39 -13.16 -4.48 -19.23
CA VAL A 39 -11.94 -3.68 -19.21
C VAL A 39 -10.97 -4.30 -20.22
N GLN A 40 -11.02 -3.77 -21.44
CA GLN A 40 -10.13 -4.00 -22.59
C GLN A 40 -9.67 -5.45 -22.83
N GLY A 41 -10.43 -6.19 -23.64
CA GLY A 41 -10.06 -7.52 -24.15
C GLY A 41 -11.15 -8.56 -23.89
N GLU A 42 -11.29 -9.52 -24.80
CA GLU A 42 -12.43 -10.44 -24.93
C GLU A 42 -12.93 -11.05 -23.62
N ALA A 43 -14.25 -10.95 -23.41
CA ALA A 43 -14.94 -11.43 -22.22
C ALA A 43 -14.91 -12.96 -22.15
N LYS A 44 -14.00 -13.53 -21.33
CA LYS A 44 -14.17 -14.91 -20.86
C LYS A 44 -15.15 -14.93 -19.70
N GLN A 45 -16.23 -15.68 -19.90
CA GLN A 45 -17.32 -15.84 -18.96
C GLN A 45 -16.92 -16.86 -17.88
N GLU A 46 -16.15 -16.44 -16.88
CA GLU A 46 -15.89 -17.27 -15.70
C GLU A 46 -16.75 -16.84 -14.51
N THR A 47 -17.42 -17.81 -13.88
CA THR A 47 -18.14 -17.61 -12.62
C THR A 47 -17.13 -17.47 -11.48
N ALA A 48 -16.54 -16.29 -11.35
CA ALA A 48 -15.58 -15.98 -10.30
C ALA A 48 -16.04 -14.75 -9.51
N GLY A 49 -15.75 -14.70 -8.21
CA GLY A 49 -16.05 -13.52 -7.39
C GLY A 49 -15.33 -12.27 -7.92
N VAL A 50 -15.89 -11.07 -7.66
CA VAL A 50 -15.39 -9.76 -8.15
C VAL A 50 -13.88 -9.58 -7.97
N ALA A 51 -13.34 -10.12 -6.87
CA ALA A 51 -11.90 -10.21 -6.61
C ALA A 51 -11.12 -10.77 -7.80
N ARG A 52 -11.50 -11.96 -8.22
CA ARG A 52 -10.76 -12.87 -9.10
C ARG A 52 -10.81 -12.40 -10.55
N ALA A 53 -11.88 -11.71 -10.94
CA ALA A 53 -12.00 -11.06 -12.24
C ALA A 53 -10.94 -9.96 -12.48
N ILE A 54 -10.35 -9.40 -11.42
CA ILE A 54 -9.35 -8.31 -11.51
C ILE A 54 -7.91 -8.84 -11.27
N SER A 55 -7.76 -10.12 -10.88
CA SER A 55 -6.47 -10.71 -10.46
C SER A 55 -5.39 -10.72 -11.53
N SER A 56 -5.77 -10.91 -12.79
CA SER A 56 -4.83 -11.09 -13.91
C SER A 56 -3.96 -9.87 -14.19
N PHE A 57 -4.27 -8.73 -13.57
CA PHE A 57 -3.55 -7.46 -13.75
C PHE A 57 -2.54 -7.16 -12.64
N ILE A 58 -2.40 -8.03 -11.63
CA ILE A 58 -1.49 -7.82 -10.50
C ILE A 58 -0.27 -8.73 -10.65
N SER A 59 0.93 -8.14 -10.60
CA SER A 59 2.18 -8.90 -10.66
C SER A 59 2.43 -9.64 -9.34
N GLN A 60 2.49 -10.98 -9.42
CA GLN A 60 2.88 -11.85 -8.31
C GLN A 60 4.39 -11.76 -7.99
N SER A 61 5.20 -11.31 -8.95
CA SER A 61 6.66 -11.26 -8.87
C SER A 61 7.21 -9.91 -8.41
N LEU A 62 6.35 -9.03 -7.84
CA LEU A 62 6.76 -7.72 -7.38
C LEU A 62 7.87 -7.83 -6.32
N CYS A 63 9.02 -7.24 -6.61
CA CYS A 63 10.15 -7.18 -5.70
C CYS A 63 10.67 -5.74 -5.54
N TRP A 64 11.64 -5.55 -4.65
CA TRP A 64 12.24 -4.24 -4.37
C TRP A 64 12.86 -3.56 -5.59
N GLU A 65 13.36 -4.34 -6.57
CA GLU A 65 13.87 -3.79 -7.82
C GLU A 65 12.73 -3.26 -8.70
N ASN A 66 11.57 -3.92 -8.70
CA ASN A 66 10.40 -3.38 -9.38
C ASN A 66 9.92 -2.08 -8.72
N ILE A 67 9.95 -1.99 -7.39
CA ILE A 67 9.64 -0.75 -6.65
C ILE A 67 10.57 0.38 -7.11
N LEU A 68 11.89 0.13 -7.18
CA LEU A 68 12.85 1.12 -7.67
C LEU A 68 12.48 1.59 -9.09
N ASN A 69 12.18 0.66 -9.99
CA ASN A 69 11.88 0.96 -11.39
C ASN A 69 10.58 1.76 -11.53
N ILE A 70 9.52 1.37 -10.82
CA ILE A 70 8.24 2.09 -10.78
C ILE A 70 8.45 3.50 -10.23
N SER A 71 9.14 3.62 -9.10
CA SER A 71 9.39 4.91 -8.45
C SER A 71 10.26 5.84 -9.28
N THR A 72 11.26 5.29 -9.96
CA THR A 72 12.12 6.05 -10.88
C THR A 72 11.33 6.54 -12.08
N MET A 73 10.49 5.70 -12.67
CA MET A 73 9.63 6.09 -13.80
C MET A 73 8.63 7.19 -13.40
N ALA A 74 7.96 7.04 -12.25
CA ALA A 74 7.00 8.01 -11.75
C ALA A 74 7.65 9.37 -11.51
N ARG A 75 8.79 9.41 -10.81
CA ARG A 75 9.53 10.65 -10.55
C ARG A 75 10.07 11.29 -11.83
N LYS A 76 10.64 10.52 -12.76
CA LYS A 76 11.11 11.04 -14.06
C LYS A 76 9.97 11.67 -14.86
N LYS A 77 8.81 11.02 -14.90
CA LYS A 77 7.62 11.55 -15.59
C LYS A 77 7.10 12.81 -14.91
N ALA A 78 7.02 12.84 -13.58
CA ALA A 78 6.63 14.03 -12.82
C ALA A 78 7.57 15.20 -13.10
N ALA A 79 8.89 14.98 -13.01
CA ALA A 79 9.90 15.98 -13.27
C ALA A 79 9.80 16.56 -14.71
N ALA A 80 9.52 15.71 -15.70
CA ALA A 80 9.30 16.14 -17.08
C ALA A 80 8.05 17.03 -17.27
N ARG A 81 7.14 17.10 -16.28
CA ARG A 81 6.01 18.04 -16.23
C ARG A 81 6.28 19.21 -15.26
N GLY A 82 7.48 19.35 -14.72
CA GLY A 82 7.79 20.36 -13.69
C GLY A 82 7.10 20.08 -12.35
N ARG A 83 6.87 18.80 -12.03
CA ARG A 83 6.13 18.37 -10.83
C ARG A 83 6.95 17.38 -10.00
N GLU A 84 6.54 17.23 -8.75
CA GLU A 84 6.96 16.16 -7.88
C GLU A 84 5.80 15.19 -7.61
N ILE A 85 6.14 13.94 -7.26
CA ILE A 85 5.17 12.95 -6.84
C ILE A 85 5.77 12.15 -5.68
N ASP A 86 5.04 12.10 -4.57
CA ASP A 86 5.44 11.31 -3.41
C ASP A 86 5.03 9.85 -3.61
N ILE A 87 5.85 8.92 -3.10
CA ILE A 87 5.61 7.49 -3.30
C ILE A 87 5.58 6.78 -1.97
N PHE A 88 4.54 5.97 -1.75
CA PHE A 88 4.32 5.23 -0.52
C PHE A 88 4.14 3.73 -0.81
N LEU A 89 4.66 2.87 0.06
CA LEU A 89 4.40 1.43 -0.01
C LEU A 89 3.23 1.08 0.91
N LYS A 90 2.12 0.63 0.35
CA LYS A 90 0.91 0.24 1.10
C LYS A 90 0.88 -1.28 1.29
N GLY A 91 0.63 -1.73 2.51
CA GLY A 91 0.56 -3.16 2.82
C GLY A 91 1.78 -3.69 3.57
N ILE A 92 2.55 -2.80 4.20
CA ILE A 92 3.66 -3.23 5.05
C ILE A 92 3.08 -3.90 6.29
N HIS A 93 3.41 -5.18 6.50
CA HIS A 93 2.96 -5.96 7.65
C HIS A 93 4.13 -6.66 8.35
N SER A 94 5.30 -6.02 8.35
CA SER A 94 6.56 -6.58 8.85
C SER A 94 7.48 -5.44 9.32
N PRO A 95 8.02 -5.50 10.55
CA PRO A 95 9.00 -4.51 11.02
C PRO A 95 10.28 -4.50 10.19
N VAL A 96 10.67 -5.66 9.64
CA VAL A 96 11.87 -5.79 8.79
C VAL A 96 11.69 -5.02 7.49
N ASP A 97 10.53 -5.15 6.85
CA ASP A 97 10.23 -4.46 5.59
C ASP A 97 10.03 -2.96 5.81
N ALA A 98 9.44 -2.55 6.94
CA ALA A 98 9.36 -1.15 7.33
C ALA A 98 10.76 -0.52 7.45
N VAL A 99 11.68 -1.18 8.17
CA VAL A 99 13.06 -0.72 8.33
C VAL A 99 13.81 -0.71 7.00
N ARG A 100 13.60 -1.71 6.12
CA ARG A 100 14.20 -1.73 4.79
C ARG A 100 13.72 -0.56 3.94
N ALA A 101 12.41 -0.32 3.89
CA ALA A 101 11.83 0.82 3.18
C ALA A 101 12.42 2.15 3.69
N TYR A 102 12.58 2.29 5.01
CA TYR A 102 13.18 3.48 5.62
C TYR A 102 14.68 3.63 5.27
N ARG A 103 15.48 2.57 5.41
CA ARG A 103 16.93 2.63 5.14
C ARG A 103 17.22 2.88 3.66
N GLU A 104 16.47 2.25 2.76
CA GLU A 104 16.63 2.40 1.31
C GLU A 104 15.81 3.56 0.73
N ARG A 105 15.08 4.34 1.54
CA ARG A 105 14.08 5.34 1.09
C ARG A 105 14.58 6.28 -0.02
N ARG A 106 15.83 6.76 0.09
CA ARG A 106 16.45 7.65 -0.90
C ARG A 106 16.71 6.94 -2.23
N ARG A 107 17.24 5.71 -2.17
CA ARG A 107 17.48 4.88 -3.36
C ARG A 107 16.17 4.55 -4.06
N LEU A 108 15.20 4.06 -3.29
CA LEU A 108 13.89 3.65 -3.79
C LEU A 108 13.01 4.84 -4.21
N GLY A 109 13.28 6.05 -3.72
CA GLY A 109 12.44 7.22 -3.94
C GLY A 109 11.09 7.16 -3.21
N VAL A 110 11.05 6.46 -2.07
CA VAL A 110 9.85 6.26 -1.26
C VAL A 110 9.85 7.25 -0.10
N ARG A 111 8.72 7.90 0.16
CA ARG A 111 8.54 8.89 1.24
C ARG A 111 7.84 8.30 2.47
N GLY A 112 7.46 7.03 2.44
CA GLY A 112 6.84 6.40 3.58
C GLY A 112 6.18 5.07 3.30
N ILE A 113 5.48 4.58 4.30
CA ILE A 113 4.76 3.31 4.26
C ILE A 113 3.34 3.45 4.80
N VAL A 114 2.46 2.53 4.42
CA VAL A 114 1.18 2.28 5.10
C VAL A 114 1.25 0.90 5.72
N VAL A 115 1.18 0.86 7.05
CA VAL A 115 0.96 -0.37 7.80
C VAL A 115 -0.47 -0.83 7.56
N SER A 116 -0.63 -1.95 6.87
CA SER A 116 -1.93 -2.42 6.40
C SER A 116 -1.90 -3.92 6.21
N ASN A 117 -3.05 -4.56 6.39
CA ASN A 117 -3.32 -5.95 5.97
C ASN A 117 -4.51 -6.00 5.00
N HIS A 118 -4.70 -4.90 4.26
CA HIS A 118 -5.79 -4.73 3.31
C HIS A 118 -7.20 -4.83 3.95
N GLY A 119 -7.34 -4.45 5.22
CA GLY A 119 -8.59 -4.58 5.97
C GLY A 119 -8.99 -6.04 6.21
N ALA A 120 -8.00 -6.90 6.49
CA ALA A 120 -8.15 -8.34 6.70
C ALA A 120 -8.76 -9.10 5.50
N ARG A 121 -8.48 -8.63 4.27
CA ARG A 121 -9.00 -9.25 3.03
C ARG A 121 -7.96 -10.05 2.25
N GLN A 122 -6.73 -10.07 2.75
CA GLN A 122 -5.60 -10.74 2.13
C GLN A 122 -5.18 -11.96 2.98
N VAL A 123 -4.09 -11.86 3.73
CA VAL A 123 -3.64 -12.95 4.61
C VAL A 123 -4.43 -12.92 5.93
N ASP A 124 -5.07 -14.03 6.27
CA ASP A 124 -5.83 -14.20 7.52
C ASP A 124 -4.93 -14.65 8.68
N THR A 125 -5.41 -14.52 9.91
CA THR A 125 -4.72 -14.91 11.17
C THR A 125 -3.42 -14.14 11.47
N VAL A 126 -3.25 -12.98 10.83
CA VAL A 126 -2.14 -12.04 11.10
C VAL A 126 -2.51 -11.03 12.19
N LYS A 127 -1.51 -10.27 12.67
CA LYS A 127 -1.72 -9.22 13.66
C LYS A 127 -2.66 -8.14 13.12
N SER A 128 -3.33 -7.44 14.04
CA SER A 128 -4.09 -6.24 13.68
C SER A 128 -3.15 -5.13 13.16
N GLY A 129 -3.69 -4.22 12.34
CA GLY A 129 -2.93 -3.06 11.84
C GLY A 129 -2.31 -2.22 12.97
N VAL A 130 -3.01 -2.05 14.09
CA VAL A 130 -2.51 -1.28 15.25
C VAL A 130 -1.38 -2.00 16.01
N GLN A 131 -1.46 -3.33 16.17
CA GLN A 131 -0.36 -4.11 16.76
C GLN A 131 0.88 -4.07 15.87
N MET A 132 0.69 -4.22 14.55
CA MET A 132 1.78 -4.12 13.60
C MET A 132 2.37 -2.71 13.53
N LEU A 133 1.53 -1.67 13.65
CA LEU A 133 1.99 -0.28 13.72
C LEU A 133 2.97 -0.10 14.87
N TYR A 134 2.63 -0.57 16.07
CA TYR A 134 3.51 -0.51 17.23
C TYR A 134 4.86 -1.20 16.99
N GLU A 135 4.86 -2.38 16.38
CA GLU A 135 6.11 -3.11 16.09
C GLU A 135 6.96 -2.40 15.03
N CYS A 136 6.33 -1.92 13.96
CA CYS A 136 7.00 -1.15 12.91
C CYS A 136 7.57 0.16 13.44
N THR A 137 6.82 0.96 14.19
CA THR A 137 7.31 2.25 14.71
C THR A 137 8.43 2.09 15.72
N ARG A 138 8.38 1.04 16.56
CA ARG A 138 9.51 0.70 17.46
C ARG A 138 10.76 0.29 16.69
N ALA A 139 10.62 -0.55 15.66
CA ALA A 139 11.76 -0.97 14.85
C ALA A 139 12.36 0.20 14.06
N LEU A 140 11.51 1.06 13.51
CA LEU A 140 11.91 2.29 12.82
C LEU A 140 12.65 3.26 13.75
N GLY A 141 12.14 3.47 14.96
CA GLY A 141 12.82 4.30 15.97
C GLY A 141 14.23 3.80 16.27
N LYS A 142 14.40 2.47 16.45
CA LYS A 142 15.73 1.84 16.59
C LYS A 142 16.62 2.02 15.36
N ALA A 143 16.03 2.13 14.17
CA ALA A 143 16.74 2.38 12.93
C ALA A 143 17.05 3.88 12.68
N GLY A 144 16.67 4.77 13.59
CA GLY A 144 16.95 6.21 13.52
C GLY A 144 15.84 7.04 12.88
N TRP A 145 14.64 6.51 12.68
CA TRP A 145 13.48 7.29 12.26
C TRP A 145 13.02 8.23 13.38
N ARG A 146 12.81 9.52 13.07
CA ARG A 146 12.51 10.57 14.06
C ARG A 146 11.02 10.68 14.43
N GLY A 147 10.27 9.59 14.27
CA GLY A 147 8.82 9.58 14.50
C GLY A 147 8.07 10.45 13.48
N ARG A 148 6.88 10.92 13.86
CA ARG A 148 6.01 11.74 12.99
C ARG A 148 6.64 13.03 12.51
N SER A 149 7.63 13.54 13.23
CA SER A 149 8.39 14.76 12.90
C SER A 149 9.48 14.52 11.87
N ASP A 150 9.68 13.30 11.38
CA ASP A 150 10.66 13.03 10.34
C ASP A 150 10.20 13.60 8.97
N PRO A 151 10.89 14.60 8.41
CA PRO A 151 10.48 15.21 7.14
C PRO A 151 10.71 14.30 5.93
N GLU A 152 11.54 13.26 6.07
CA GLU A 152 11.92 12.37 4.96
C GLU A 152 11.10 11.09 4.90
N PHE A 153 10.37 10.73 5.96
CA PHE A 153 9.67 9.44 6.02
C PHE A 153 8.43 9.43 6.91
N SER A 154 7.26 9.26 6.30
CA SER A 154 5.97 9.14 6.99
C SER A 154 5.54 7.70 7.17
N VAL A 155 4.87 7.42 8.29
CA VAL A 155 4.26 6.11 8.57
C VAL A 155 2.76 6.28 8.70
N PHE A 156 1.99 5.66 7.82
CA PHE A 156 0.54 5.64 7.88
C PHE A 156 0.04 4.28 8.37
N VAL A 157 -1.22 4.20 8.75
CA VAL A 157 -1.89 2.93 9.09
C VAL A 157 -3.34 2.94 8.59
N ASP A 158 -3.86 1.77 8.22
CA ASP A 158 -5.29 1.56 7.98
C ASP A 158 -5.78 0.26 8.63
N GLY A 159 -7.08 -0.01 8.51
CA GLY A 159 -7.70 -1.28 8.91
C GLY A 159 -8.34 -1.26 10.29
N GLY A 160 -9.65 -1.45 10.34
CA GLY A 160 -10.42 -1.60 11.59
C GLY A 160 -10.65 -0.32 12.39
N VAL A 161 -10.20 0.84 11.91
CA VAL A 161 -10.42 2.15 12.55
C VAL A 161 -11.87 2.58 12.35
N ARG A 162 -12.60 2.83 13.44
CA ARG A 162 -14.04 3.19 13.38
C ARG A 162 -14.42 4.37 14.25
N ARG A 163 -13.54 4.82 15.15
CA ARG A 163 -13.79 5.96 16.05
C ARG A 163 -12.61 6.92 16.05
N GLY A 164 -12.88 8.18 16.39
CA GLY A 164 -11.82 9.18 16.58
C GLY A 164 -10.79 8.77 17.64
N THR A 165 -11.21 8.04 18.68
CA THR A 165 -10.29 7.50 19.69
C THR A 165 -9.35 6.43 19.14
N ASP A 166 -9.71 5.71 18.10
CA ASP A 166 -8.80 4.76 17.43
C ASP A 166 -7.74 5.51 16.63
N ILE A 167 -8.12 6.62 15.98
CA ILE A 167 -7.18 7.53 15.32
C ILE A 167 -6.17 8.06 16.34
N LEU A 168 -6.64 8.57 17.49
CA LEU A 168 -5.76 9.10 18.54
C LEU A 168 -4.75 8.07 19.05
N LYS A 169 -5.16 6.80 19.25
CA LYS A 169 -4.25 5.71 19.61
C LYS A 169 -3.18 5.49 18.53
N CYS A 170 -3.56 5.45 17.25
CA CYS A 170 -2.62 5.27 16.15
C CYS A 170 -1.62 6.43 16.04
N ILE A 171 -2.10 7.67 16.19
CA ILE A 171 -1.24 8.86 16.21
C ILE A 171 -0.24 8.80 17.38
N ALA A 172 -0.69 8.41 18.58
CA ALA A 172 0.16 8.25 19.75
C ALA A 172 1.23 7.15 19.57
N LEU A 173 0.93 6.11 18.77
CA LEU A 173 1.87 5.05 18.40
C LEU A 173 2.84 5.46 17.28
N GLY A 174 2.72 6.67 16.75
CA GLY A 174 3.64 7.24 15.76
C GLY A 174 3.10 7.32 14.33
N ALA A 175 1.83 6.99 14.07
CA ALA A 175 1.28 7.19 12.73
C ALA A 175 1.19 8.69 12.38
N SER A 176 1.65 9.07 11.19
CA SER A 176 1.51 10.42 10.62
C SER A 176 0.06 10.70 10.17
N ALA A 177 -0.66 9.67 9.73
CA ALA A 177 -2.07 9.72 9.33
C ALA A 177 -2.71 8.33 9.41
N VAL A 178 -4.04 8.29 9.41
CA VAL A 178 -4.84 7.07 9.59
C VAL A 178 -5.88 6.98 8.47
N GLY A 179 -5.87 5.88 7.70
CA GLY A 179 -6.85 5.57 6.65
C GLY A 179 -8.08 4.85 7.21
N ILE A 180 -9.24 5.03 6.57
CA ILE A 180 -10.54 4.47 6.95
C ILE A 180 -11.11 3.60 5.83
#